data_AF-M6F7Z0-F1
#
_entry.id   AF-M6F7Z0-F1
#
_cell.length_a   1.000
_cell.length_b   1.000
_cell.length_c   1.000
_cell.angle_alpha   90.00
_cell.angle_beta   90.00
_cell.angle_gamma   90.00
#
_symmetry.space_group_name_H-M   'P 1'
#
loop_
_entity.id
_entity.type
_entity.pdbx_description
1 polymer ?
#
loop_
_entity_poly.entity_id
_entity_poly.type
_entity_poly.pdbx_seq_one_letter_code
_entity_poly.pdbx_strand_id
1 'polypeptide(L)'
;MYPLGLERQYSNLWKSEISKFAEEINSKVLKQVKEYTSTSEARADSFFYTPVVRLDVSDLRGLLIQLKDQYGDFVPRKEFESQIKRNVHLIDAWSRDKTNEFVKKQYGNMNSPPIAGVVGGNRSDFRVPAIKIPEKESPQVWDKVNQMIKEQTSLASNAFRDHFEAVQKIVTDGLSKGLKYEDIAAKIKAATGISERRAEFWATDQTGKFFNQQSRLRQTKAGFPGYFWRTQKDSRVRDSHYHVADKFYTWDSPPLVQRKGGLAAHLEPGDDWRCRCFREPSWGPKGTVPKVSNPPKSPSQIQLPPRPQSKKIISISDSISLNLPDPTIQANIQKTLSDLDSILRFPPDRATASVHYLSGSMLKKNISGLFNPNTNRIELNGSQAFKEVHQSTFVHEFGHMMDYNWIGKPGRYESASPEFSEFKKVVQDTELFKRLKQIGMTGKMLIPQNQLFIPLNSTQRKLIPYLLSTEELFARATELWTAKKTNSQNLIAQIQKKGNMNFVNHYWDEKDFEPVEDALDKIFKKLGYLK
;
A
#
# COMPACT_ATOMS: atom_id res chain seq x y z
N MET A 1 6.90 -27.51 5.74
CA MET A 1 5.65 -27.85 5.03
C MET A 1 4.70 -26.67 5.07
N TYR A 2 3.94 -26.44 4.00
CA TYR A 2 2.95 -25.38 3.88
C TYR A 2 1.62 -25.70 4.61
N PRO A 3 0.96 -24.74 5.29
CA PRO A 3 -0.23 -25.00 6.10
C PRO A 3 -1.54 -25.05 5.29
N LEU A 4 -1.72 -26.09 4.46
CA LEU A 4 -2.92 -26.24 3.60
C LEU A 4 -4.24 -26.23 4.38
N GLY A 5 -4.27 -26.85 5.56
CA GLY A 5 -5.48 -26.88 6.40
C GLY A 5 -5.90 -25.51 6.88
N LEU A 6 -4.95 -24.70 7.36
CA LEU A 6 -5.21 -23.34 7.82
C LEU A 6 -5.60 -22.41 6.66
N GLU A 7 -4.95 -22.55 5.50
CA GLU A 7 -5.34 -21.83 4.27
C GLU A 7 -6.81 -22.10 3.91
N ARG A 8 -7.21 -23.37 3.87
CA ARG A 8 -8.58 -23.75 3.51
C ARG A 8 -9.60 -23.23 4.54
N GLN A 9 -9.30 -23.34 5.82
CA GLN A 9 -10.14 -22.81 6.89
C GLN A 9 -10.31 -21.29 6.75
N TYR A 10 -9.22 -20.58 6.46
CA TYR A 10 -9.25 -19.13 6.31
C TYR A 10 -9.99 -18.68 5.05
N SER A 11 -9.81 -19.39 3.93
CA SER A 11 -10.56 -19.16 2.69
C SER A 11 -12.06 -19.34 2.90
N ASN A 12 -12.47 -20.41 3.59
CA ASN A 12 -13.89 -20.67 3.88
C ASN A 12 -14.48 -19.61 4.81
N LEU A 13 -13.70 -19.14 5.79
CA LEU A 13 -14.10 -18.08 6.70
C LEU A 13 -14.43 -16.79 5.92
N TRP A 14 -13.54 -16.36 5.01
CA TRP A 14 -13.77 -15.19 4.17
C TRP A 14 -14.98 -15.33 3.26
N LYS A 15 -15.11 -16.50 2.61
CA LYS A 15 -16.27 -16.80 1.76
C LYS A 15 -17.57 -16.66 2.56
N SER A 16 -17.65 -17.34 3.71
CA SER A 16 -18.85 -17.33 4.56
C SER A 16 -19.21 -15.93 5.06
N GLU A 17 -18.23 -15.11 5.40
CA GLU A 17 -18.49 -13.74 5.86
C GLU A 17 -19.05 -12.86 4.74
N ILE A 18 -18.49 -12.97 3.53
CA ILE A 18 -19.01 -12.28 2.34
C ILE A 18 -20.42 -12.77 1.99
N SER A 19 -20.67 -14.08 2.04
CA SER A 19 -22.01 -14.63 1.78
C SER A 19 -23.04 -14.07 2.75
N LYS A 20 -22.73 -14.00 4.06
CA LYS A 20 -23.63 -13.44 5.07
C LYS A 20 -23.94 -11.97 4.81
N PHE A 21 -22.90 -11.17 4.55
CA PHE A 21 -23.05 -9.75 4.23
C PHE A 21 -23.88 -9.55 2.96
N ALA A 22 -23.60 -10.34 1.92
CA ALA A 22 -24.32 -10.31 0.66
C ALA A 22 -25.79 -10.72 0.82
N GLU A 23 -26.09 -11.78 1.59
CA GLU A 23 -27.47 -12.19 1.88
C GLU A 23 -28.26 -11.08 2.57
N GLU A 24 -27.65 -10.40 3.54
CA GLU A 24 -28.29 -9.32 4.28
C GLU A 24 -28.64 -8.11 3.39
N ILE A 25 -27.70 -7.68 2.54
CA ILE A 25 -27.94 -6.56 1.62
C ILE A 25 -28.86 -6.96 0.48
N ASN A 26 -28.60 -8.09 -0.16
CA ASN A 26 -29.33 -8.52 -1.34
C ASN A 26 -30.80 -8.78 -1.01
N SER A 27 -31.10 -9.33 0.17
CA SER A 27 -32.49 -9.53 0.60
C SER A 27 -33.26 -8.21 0.74
N LYS A 28 -32.67 -7.19 1.38
CA LYS A 28 -33.26 -5.86 1.52
C LYS A 28 -33.44 -5.16 0.17
N VAL A 29 -32.39 -5.20 -0.66
CA VAL A 29 -32.41 -4.59 -1.99
C VAL A 29 -33.44 -5.26 -2.89
N LEU A 30 -33.46 -6.59 -2.97
CA LEU A 30 -34.41 -7.32 -3.80
C LEU A 30 -35.85 -7.13 -3.35
N LYS A 31 -36.11 -7.07 -2.03
CA LYS A 31 -37.43 -6.74 -1.51
C LYS A 31 -37.90 -5.38 -2.05
N GLN A 32 -37.06 -4.35 -1.98
CA GLN A 32 -37.42 -3.02 -2.47
C GLN A 32 -37.60 -3.00 -3.99
N VAL A 33 -36.73 -3.66 -4.76
CA VAL A 33 -36.86 -3.77 -6.21
C VAL A 33 -38.19 -4.44 -6.57
N LYS A 34 -38.58 -5.50 -5.85
CA LYS A 34 -39.86 -6.19 -6.07
C LYS A 34 -41.05 -5.29 -5.78
N GLU A 35 -41.04 -4.57 -4.65
CA GLU A 35 -42.09 -3.62 -4.29
C GLU A 35 -42.23 -2.50 -5.32
N TYR A 36 -41.09 -1.95 -5.76
CA TYR A 36 -41.06 -0.90 -6.79
C TYR A 36 -41.60 -1.40 -8.13
N THR A 37 -41.09 -2.52 -8.64
CA THR A 37 -41.55 -3.09 -9.93
C THR A 37 -43.01 -3.55 -9.93
N SER A 38 -43.59 -3.83 -8.76
CA SER A 38 -45.00 -4.21 -8.60
C SER A 38 -45.95 -3.01 -8.54
N THR A 39 -45.44 -1.82 -8.19
CA THR A 39 -46.25 -0.60 -7.97
C THR A 39 -46.04 0.47 -9.03
N SER A 40 -44.91 0.44 -9.74
CA SER A 40 -44.60 1.39 -10.81
C SER A 40 -45.36 1.04 -12.08
N GLU A 41 -46.44 1.77 -12.38
CA GLU A 41 -47.02 1.80 -13.72
C GLU A 41 -45.97 2.34 -14.71
N ALA A 42 -45.69 1.57 -15.77
CA ALA A 42 -44.80 2.00 -16.84
C ALA A 42 -45.35 3.28 -17.47
N ARG A 43 -44.73 4.44 -17.16
CA ARG A 43 -45.02 5.68 -17.89
C ARG A 43 -44.49 5.52 -19.30
N ALA A 44 -45.40 5.20 -20.22
CA ALA A 44 -45.16 5.33 -21.65
C ALA A 44 -45.21 6.82 -21.97
N ASP A 45 -44.04 7.45 -22.11
CA ASP A 45 -43.96 8.80 -22.66
C ASP A 45 -44.38 8.73 -24.13
N SER A 46 -45.67 8.91 -24.37
CA SER A 46 -46.30 8.85 -25.68
C SER A 46 -45.98 10.12 -26.47
N PHE A 47 -44.77 10.26 -27.04
CA PHE A 47 -44.54 11.31 -28.05
C PHE A 47 -43.48 11.01 -29.12
N PHE A 48 -42.73 9.90 -29.06
CA PHE A 48 -41.77 9.55 -30.12
C PHE A 48 -41.75 8.05 -30.42
N TYR A 49 -41.50 7.70 -31.69
CA TYR A 49 -41.41 6.34 -32.23
C TYR A 49 -40.26 5.54 -31.57
N THR A 50 -40.51 5.03 -30.36
CA THR A 50 -39.98 3.84 -29.66
C THR A 50 -40.25 4.06 -28.16
N PRO A 51 -41.06 3.21 -27.49
CA PRO A 51 -41.35 3.39 -26.09
C PRO A 51 -40.13 2.98 -25.25
N VAL A 52 -39.27 3.94 -24.90
CA VAL A 52 -38.26 3.75 -23.85
C VAL A 52 -38.91 4.10 -22.53
N VAL A 53 -39.52 3.13 -21.87
CA VAL A 53 -40.03 3.29 -20.50
C VAL A 53 -38.85 3.59 -19.58
N ARG A 54 -38.69 4.84 -19.15
CA ARG A 54 -37.68 5.23 -18.16
C ARG A 54 -38.38 5.32 -16.79
N LEU A 55 -38.11 4.34 -15.94
CA LEU A 55 -38.56 4.33 -14.54
C LEU A 55 -37.75 5.37 -13.73
N ASP A 56 -38.42 6.23 -12.96
CA ASP A 56 -37.76 7.17 -12.04
C ASP A 56 -37.24 6.42 -10.81
N VAL A 57 -35.93 6.18 -10.77
CA VAL A 57 -35.25 5.39 -9.73
C VAL A 57 -34.85 6.22 -8.49
N SER A 58 -35.35 7.44 -8.32
CA SER A 58 -34.93 8.35 -7.25
C SER A 58 -35.15 7.77 -5.84
N ASP A 59 -36.31 7.16 -5.59
CA ASP A 59 -36.62 6.54 -4.29
C ASP A 59 -35.71 5.34 -3.98
N LEU A 60 -35.40 4.53 -5.00
CA LEU A 60 -34.48 3.41 -4.89
C LEU A 60 -33.03 3.85 -4.69
N ARG A 61 -32.63 4.96 -5.28
CA ARG A 61 -31.33 5.60 -4.98
C ARG A 61 -31.30 6.09 -3.53
N GLY A 62 -32.40 6.66 -3.04
CA GLY A 62 -32.55 7.04 -1.63
C GLY A 62 -32.36 5.85 -0.69
N LEU A 63 -33.01 4.71 -0.97
CA LEU A 63 -32.81 3.47 -0.20
C LEU A 63 -31.37 2.97 -0.26
N LEU A 64 -30.72 2.97 -1.43
CA LEU A 64 -29.33 2.55 -1.54
C LEU A 64 -28.39 3.47 -0.74
N ILE A 65 -28.67 4.77 -0.67
CA ILE A 65 -27.97 5.70 0.22
C ILE A 65 -28.21 5.34 1.68
N GLN A 66 -29.47 5.10 2.09
CA GLN A 66 -29.80 4.68 3.46
C GLN A 66 -29.13 3.37 3.86
N LEU A 67 -29.09 2.37 2.96
CA LEU A 67 -28.39 1.12 3.20
C LEU A 67 -26.88 1.38 3.35
N LYS A 68 -26.30 2.21 2.48
CA LYS A 68 -24.89 2.62 2.61
C LYS A 68 -24.63 3.33 3.95
N ASP A 69 -25.56 4.15 4.44
CA ASP A 69 -25.44 4.83 5.73
C ASP A 69 -25.61 3.85 6.89
N GLN A 70 -26.53 2.89 6.79
CA GLN A 70 -26.75 1.82 7.77
C GLN A 70 -25.53 0.90 7.89
N TYR A 71 -24.95 0.49 6.76
CA TYR A 71 -23.77 -0.38 6.70
C TYR A 71 -22.45 0.40 6.79
N GLY A 72 -22.51 1.73 6.78
CA GLY A 72 -21.40 2.66 7.07
C GLY A 72 -20.14 2.41 6.25
N ASP A 73 -19.00 2.26 6.93
CA ASP A 73 -17.66 2.08 6.34
C ASP A 73 -17.36 0.61 5.95
N PHE A 74 -18.39 -0.25 5.86
CA PHE A 74 -18.26 -1.67 5.51
C PHE A 74 -17.26 -2.41 6.42
N VAL A 75 -17.31 -2.10 7.71
CA VAL A 75 -16.41 -2.71 8.70
C VAL A 75 -16.84 -4.16 8.94
N PRO A 76 -15.92 -5.13 8.92
CA PRO A 76 -16.23 -6.50 9.27
C PRO A 76 -16.79 -6.64 10.68
N ARG A 77 -17.58 -7.69 10.90
CA ARG A 77 -18.08 -8.02 12.24
C ARG A 77 -16.91 -8.30 13.19
N LYS A 78 -17.07 -7.95 14.47
CA LYS A 78 -16.02 -8.12 15.49
C LYS A 78 -15.58 -9.59 15.62
N GLU A 79 -16.50 -10.51 15.42
CA GLU A 79 -16.23 -11.95 15.41
C GLU A 79 -15.30 -12.32 14.26
N PHE A 80 -15.54 -11.77 13.06
CA PHE A 80 -14.70 -12.00 11.89
C PHE A 80 -13.30 -11.41 12.08
N GLU A 81 -13.18 -10.19 12.60
CA GLU A 81 -11.87 -9.61 12.94
C GLU A 81 -11.10 -10.47 13.95
N SER A 82 -11.81 -11.00 14.96
CA SER A 82 -11.22 -11.90 15.96
C SER A 82 -10.76 -13.23 15.34
N GLN A 83 -11.51 -13.75 14.37
CA GLN A 83 -11.16 -14.96 13.62
C GLN A 83 -10.01 -14.72 12.63
N ILE A 84 -9.89 -13.52 12.05
CA ILE A 84 -8.69 -13.10 11.29
C ILE A 84 -7.46 -13.15 12.18
N LYS A 85 -7.51 -12.46 13.34
CA LYS A 85 -6.40 -12.43 14.30
C LYS A 85 -5.98 -13.84 14.70
N ARG A 86 -6.95 -14.69 15.05
CA ARG A 86 -6.71 -16.10 15.40
C ARG A 86 -6.01 -16.86 14.27
N ASN A 87 -6.47 -16.74 13.02
CA ASN A 87 -5.85 -17.43 11.89
C ASN A 87 -4.41 -16.95 11.63
N VAL A 88 -4.17 -15.64 11.69
CA VAL A 88 -2.80 -15.09 11.54
C VAL A 88 -1.88 -15.66 12.62
N HIS A 89 -2.31 -15.72 13.88
CA HIS A 89 -1.54 -16.35 14.95
C HIS A 89 -1.31 -17.85 14.73
N LEU A 90 -2.28 -18.59 14.20
CA LEU A 90 -2.10 -20.02 13.89
C LEU A 90 -1.08 -20.23 12.77
N ILE A 91 -1.09 -19.40 11.73
CA ILE A 91 -0.12 -19.48 10.63
C ILE A 91 1.29 -19.12 11.12
N ASP A 92 1.41 -18.11 11.98
CA ASP A 92 2.68 -17.75 12.60
C ASP A 92 3.21 -18.87 13.51
N ALA A 93 2.36 -19.42 14.38
CA ALA A 93 2.71 -20.55 15.24
C ALA A 93 3.15 -21.78 14.42
N TRP A 94 2.48 -22.04 13.29
CA TRP A 94 2.86 -23.09 12.35
C TRP A 94 4.24 -22.84 11.74
N SER A 95 4.52 -21.61 11.29
CA SER A 95 5.84 -21.23 10.77
C SER A 95 6.96 -21.46 11.79
N ARG A 96 6.70 -21.10 13.05
CA ARG A 96 7.62 -21.34 14.16
C ARG A 96 7.85 -22.83 14.42
N ASP A 97 6.77 -23.61 14.55
CA ASP A 97 6.85 -25.05 14.78
C ASP A 97 7.69 -25.73 13.69
N LYS A 98 7.42 -25.43 12.42
CA LYS A 98 8.16 -26.02 11.30
C LYS A 98 9.61 -25.59 11.25
N THR A 99 9.92 -24.33 11.54
CA THR A 99 11.32 -23.88 11.63
C THR A 99 12.05 -24.64 12.75
N ASN A 100 11.44 -24.79 13.92
CA ASN A 100 12.02 -25.51 15.04
C ASN A 100 12.18 -27.01 14.75
N GLU A 101 11.22 -27.63 14.07
CA GLU A 101 11.28 -29.02 13.61
C GLU A 101 12.48 -29.22 12.68
N PHE A 102 12.70 -28.32 11.72
CA PHE A 102 13.86 -28.38 10.82
C PHE A 102 15.17 -28.22 11.58
N VAL A 103 15.25 -27.24 12.48
CA VAL A 103 16.44 -27.04 13.33
C VAL A 103 16.76 -28.32 14.12
N LYS A 104 15.77 -28.90 14.81
CA LYS A 104 15.92 -30.15 15.57
C LYS A 104 16.35 -31.33 14.70
N LYS A 105 15.73 -31.52 13.53
CA LYS A 105 16.07 -32.59 12.59
C LYS A 105 17.51 -32.47 12.10
N GLN A 106 17.97 -31.24 11.82
CA GLN A 106 19.35 -31.00 11.41
C GLN A 106 20.33 -31.28 12.56
N TYR A 107 20.03 -30.82 13.78
CA TYR A 107 20.82 -31.18 14.96
C TYR A 107 20.92 -32.69 15.20
N GLY A 108 19.81 -33.41 15.06
CA GLY A 108 19.80 -34.88 15.17
C GLY A 108 20.68 -35.55 14.11
N ASN A 109 20.59 -35.09 12.85
CA ASN A 109 21.44 -35.59 11.77
C ASN A 109 22.93 -35.26 11.97
N MET A 110 23.25 -34.12 12.58
CA MET A 110 24.62 -33.69 12.88
C MET A 110 25.23 -34.45 14.07
N ASN A 111 24.40 -34.84 15.04
CA ASN A 111 24.82 -35.56 16.25
C ASN A 111 24.66 -37.09 16.14
N SER A 112 24.21 -37.61 15.00
CA SER A 112 24.16 -39.05 14.76
C SER A 112 25.58 -39.59 14.56
N PRO A 113 25.97 -40.70 15.21
CA PRO A 113 27.29 -41.31 14.96
C PRO A 113 27.43 -41.64 13.47
N PRO A 114 28.63 -41.48 12.89
CA PRO A 114 28.86 -41.78 11.48
C PRO A 114 28.49 -43.24 11.19
N ILE A 115 28.01 -43.50 9.98
CA ILE A 115 27.73 -44.86 9.49
C ILE A 115 29.00 -45.71 9.71
N ALA A 116 28.84 -46.87 10.33
CA ALA A 116 29.96 -47.77 10.62
C ALA A 116 30.72 -48.10 9.32
N GLY A 117 31.98 -47.68 9.21
CA GLY A 117 32.82 -47.89 8.04
C GLY A 117 33.67 -46.69 7.58
N VAL A 118 33.40 -45.47 8.07
CA VAL A 118 34.22 -44.29 7.72
C VAL A 118 35.35 -44.11 8.75
N VAL A 119 36.54 -44.65 8.45
CA VAL A 119 37.76 -44.45 9.24
C VAL A 119 38.55 -43.29 8.65
N GLY A 120 38.81 -42.24 9.43
CA GLY A 120 39.86 -41.24 9.12
C GLY A 120 39.41 -39.80 8.83
N GLY A 121 38.62 -39.18 9.71
CA GLY A 121 38.35 -37.73 9.67
C GLY A 121 38.38 -37.09 11.05
N ASN A 122 39.01 -35.91 11.17
CA ASN A 122 39.11 -35.19 12.43
C ASN A 122 37.71 -34.72 12.88
N ARG A 123 37.27 -35.18 14.06
CA ARG A 123 35.92 -34.93 14.61
C ARG A 123 35.66 -33.45 14.91
N SER A 124 36.70 -32.60 15.00
CA SER A 124 36.58 -31.16 15.19
C SER A 124 36.04 -30.42 13.97
N ASP A 125 36.24 -30.95 12.76
CA ASP A 125 35.93 -30.26 11.50
C ASP A 125 34.44 -30.38 11.12
N PHE A 126 33.70 -31.21 11.85
CA PHE A 126 32.26 -31.44 11.69
C PHE A 126 31.38 -30.66 12.68
N ARG A 127 31.96 -29.76 13.48
CA ARG A 127 31.19 -28.92 14.43
C ARG A 127 30.63 -27.69 13.72
N VAL A 128 29.36 -27.74 13.35
CA VAL A 128 28.60 -26.55 12.94
C VAL A 128 28.29 -25.71 14.19
N PRO A 129 28.38 -24.36 14.12
CA PRO A 129 28.12 -23.51 15.28
C PRO A 129 26.76 -23.81 15.91
N ALA A 130 26.68 -23.76 17.24
CA ALA A 130 25.42 -23.89 17.94
C ALA A 130 24.43 -22.81 17.45
N ILE A 131 23.41 -23.25 16.70
CA ILE A 131 22.23 -22.45 16.34
C ILE A 131 21.54 -22.03 17.65
N LYS A 132 21.69 -20.76 18.01
CA LYS A 132 20.94 -20.19 19.12
C LYS A 132 19.47 -20.11 18.72
N ILE A 133 18.63 -20.95 19.31
CA ILE A 133 17.18 -20.81 19.21
C ILE A 133 16.80 -19.59 20.06
N PRO A 134 16.24 -18.52 19.48
CA PRO A 134 15.87 -17.35 20.27
C PRO A 134 14.76 -17.72 21.26
N GLU A 135 15.02 -17.54 22.56
CA GLU A 135 14.04 -17.79 23.63
C GLU A 135 12.88 -16.78 23.61
N LYS A 136 13.11 -15.59 23.05
CA LYS A 136 12.10 -14.53 22.90
C LYS A 136 11.99 -14.12 21.44
N GLU A 137 10.76 -14.05 20.93
CA GLU A 137 10.53 -13.63 19.55
C GLU A 137 10.87 -12.14 19.36
N SER A 138 11.55 -11.83 18.27
CA SER A 138 11.96 -10.46 17.97
C SER A 138 10.76 -9.55 17.69
N PRO A 139 10.84 -8.25 18.04
CA PRO A 139 9.78 -7.27 17.73
C PRO A 139 9.33 -7.28 16.26
N GLN A 140 10.28 -7.42 15.32
CA GLN A 140 10.01 -7.47 13.87
C GLN A 140 9.02 -8.57 13.43
N VAL A 141 8.98 -9.70 14.15
CA VAL A 141 8.04 -10.81 13.85
C VAL A 141 6.62 -10.40 14.22
N TRP A 142 6.47 -9.77 15.40
CA TRP A 142 5.20 -9.24 15.89
C TRP A 142 4.71 -8.03 15.09
N ASP A 143 5.61 -7.16 14.66
CA ASP A 143 5.26 -6.05 13.76
C ASP A 143 4.63 -6.58 12.47
N LYS A 144 5.16 -7.68 11.93
CA LYS A 144 4.63 -8.30 10.71
C LYS A 144 3.29 -9.00 10.92
N VAL A 145 3.06 -9.60 12.09
CA VAL A 145 1.74 -10.13 12.50
C VAL A 145 0.71 -9.00 12.56
N ASN A 146 1.05 -7.89 13.22
CA ASN A 146 0.15 -6.73 13.35
C ASN A 146 -0.13 -6.07 12.00
N GLN A 147 0.87 -5.97 11.14
CA GLN A 147 0.71 -5.49 9.77
C GLN A 147 -0.26 -6.36 8.99
N MET A 148 -0.08 -7.69 9.02
CA MET A 148 -0.96 -8.64 8.33
C MET A 148 -2.41 -8.51 8.82
N ILE A 149 -2.64 -8.42 10.13
CA ILE A 149 -3.99 -8.23 10.68
C ILE A 149 -4.64 -6.96 10.11
N LYS A 150 -3.91 -5.83 10.08
CA LYS A 150 -4.42 -4.56 9.52
C LYS A 150 -4.73 -4.68 8.03
N GLU A 151 -3.84 -5.30 7.26
CA GLU A 151 -4.00 -5.53 5.82
C GLU A 151 -5.24 -6.40 5.54
N GLN A 152 -5.43 -7.49 6.31
CA GLN A 152 -6.59 -8.37 6.16
C GLN A 152 -7.91 -7.66 6.48
N THR A 153 -7.97 -6.88 7.58
CA THR A 153 -9.17 -6.10 7.91
C THR A 153 -9.49 -5.08 6.81
N SER A 154 -8.47 -4.40 6.27
CA SER A 154 -8.67 -3.45 5.16
C SER A 154 -9.17 -4.13 3.88
N LEU A 155 -8.59 -5.28 3.52
CA LEU A 155 -9.04 -6.06 2.37
C LEU A 155 -10.49 -6.54 2.54
N ALA A 156 -10.90 -6.91 3.75
CA ALA A 156 -12.27 -7.33 4.03
C ALA A 156 -13.27 -6.18 3.82
N SER A 157 -12.97 -4.99 4.36
CA SER A 157 -13.79 -3.81 4.12
C SER A 157 -13.89 -3.43 2.63
N ASN A 158 -12.79 -3.57 1.90
CA ASN A 158 -12.80 -3.35 0.45
C ASN A 158 -13.67 -4.39 -0.27
N ALA A 159 -13.61 -5.66 0.13
CA ALA A 159 -14.44 -6.72 -0.44
C ALA A 159 -15.94 -6.44 -0.28
N PHE A 160 -16.33 -5.94 0.90
CA PHE A 160 -17.72 -5.62 1.22
C PHE A 160 -18.21 -4.41 0.42
N ARG A 161 -17.39 -3.36 0.34
CA ARG A 161 -17.66 -2.19 -0.48
C ARG A 161 -17.82 -2.55 -1.95
N ASP A 162 -16.86 -3.31 -2.51
CA ASP A 162 -16.88 -3.75 -3.90
C ASP A 162 -18.16 -4.54 -4.22
N HIS A 163 -18.63 -5.39 -3.29
CA HIS A 163 -19.89 -6.12 -3.45
C HIS A 163 -21.10 -5.18 -3.48
N PHE A 164 -21.19 -4.26 -2.51
CA PHE A 164 -22.27 -3.29 -2.44
C PHE A 164 -22.33 -2.41 -3.70
N GLU A 165 -21.19 -1.90 -4.17
CA GLU A 165 -21.11 -1.09 -5.39
C GLU A 165 -21.56 -1.89 -6.63
N ALA A 166 -21.20 -3.17 -6.73
CA ALA A 166 -21.67 -4.04 -7.80
C ALA A 166 -23.20 -4.21 -7.76
N VAL A 167 -23.79 -4.44 -6.58
CA VAL A 167 -25.24 -4.56 -6.40
C VAL A 167 -25.95 -3.27 -6.76
N GLN A 168 -25.46 -2.13 -6.25
CA GLN A 168 -25.99 -0.80 -6.58
C GLN A 168 -25.98 -0.56 -8.09
N LYS A 169 -24.87 -0.88 -8.77
CA LYS A 169 -24.77 -0.75 -10.22
C LYS A 169 -25.77 -1.65 -10.95
N ILE A 170 -25.88 -2.91 -10.56
CA ILE A 170 -26.80 -3.87 -11.19
C ILE A 170 -28.25 -3.41 -11.06
N VAL A 171 -28.66 -2.92 -9.90
CA VAL A 171 -30.02 -2.45 -9.65
C VAL A 171 -30.32 -1.17 -10.43
N THR A 172 -29.43 -0.18 -10.35
CA THR A 172 -29.62 1.10 -11.03
C THR A 172 -29.64 0.95 -12.55
N ASP A 173 -28.68 0.21 -13.12
CA ASP A 173 -28.64 -0.11 -14.55
C ASP A 173 -29.83 -0.97 -14.97
N GLY A 174 -30.19 -1.96 -14.15
CA GLY A 174 -31.28 -2.88 -14.45
C GLY A 174 -32.61 -2.18 -14.56
N LEU A 175 -32.94 -1.33 -13.58
CA LEU A 175 -34.18 -0.56 -13.58
C LEU A 175 -34.22 0.52 -14.64
N SER A 176 -33.10 1.25 -14.85
CA SER A 176 -33.01 2.28 -15.90
C SER A 176 -33.14 1.70 -17.32
N LYS A 177 -32.87 0.40 -17.49
CA LYS A 177 -33.01 -0.34 -18.75
C LYS A 177 -34.29 -1.19 -18.82
N GLY A 178 -35.17 -1.10 -17.82
CA GLY A 178 -36.42 -1.86 -17.78
C GLY A 178 -36.24 -3.38 -17.68
N LEU A 179 -35.17 -3.87 -17.05
CA LEU A 179 -34.98 -5.31 -16.83
C LEU A 179 -36.03 -5.86 -15.86
N LYS A 180 -36.40 -7.13 -16.07
CA LYS A 180 -37.30 -7.84 -15.17
C LYS A 180 -36.64 -8.08 -13.81
N TYR A 181 -37.47 -8.21 -12.77
CA TYR A 181 -37.02 -8.52 -11.41
C TYR A 181 -36.14 -9.78 -11.38
N GLU A 182 -36.54 -10.83 -12.09
CA GLU A 182 -35.82 -12.10 -12.14
C GLU A 182 -34.41 -11.95 -12.72
N ASP A 183 -34.26 -11.09 -13.75
CA ASP A 183 -32.97 -10.81 -14.37
C ASP A 183 -32.04 -10.02 -13.45
N ILE A 184 -32.59 -9.04 -12.72
CA ILE A 184 -31.84 -8.27 -11.71
C ILE A 184 -31.39 -9.20 -10.59
N ALA A 185 -32.27 -10.07 -10.09
CA ALA A 185 -31.96 -11.05 -9.05
C ALA A 185 -30.88 -12.05 -9.51
N ALA A 186 -30.97 -12.54 -10.75
CA ALA A 186 -29.97 -13.43 -11.32
C ALA A 186 -28.59 -12.74 -11.43
N LYS A 187 -28.54 -11.48 -11.85
CA LYS A 187 -27.30 -10.68 -11.92
C LYS A 187 -26.69 -10.44 -10.55
N ILE A 188 -27.50 -10.09 -9.56
CA ILE A 188 -27.05 -9.92 -8.16
C ILE A 188 -26.45 -11.23 -7.65
N LYS A 189 -27.14 -12.36 -7.84
CA LYS A 189 -26.63 -13.69 -7.45
C LYS A 189 -25.29 -14.02 -8.11
N ALA A 190 -25.13 -13.70 -9.40
CA ALA A 190 -23.87 -13.89 -10.11
C ALA A 190 -22.75 -13.00 -9.54
N ALA A 191 -23.04 -11.73 -9.23
CA ALA A 191 -22.10 -10.81 -8.59
C ALA A 191 -21.68 -11.30 -7.19
N THR A 192 -22.60 -11.81 -6.39
CA THR A 192 -22.29 -12.45 -5.09
C THR A 192 -21.30 -13.60 -5.26
N GLY A 193 -21.53 -14.50 -6.23
CA GLY A 193 -20.59 -15.59 -6.50
C GLY A 193 -19.22 -15.13 -6.98
N ILE A 194 -19.11 -13.95 -7.62
CA ILE A 194 -17.81 -13.34 -7.98
C ILE A 194 -17.13 -12.80 -6.71
N SER A 195 -17.86 -12.07 -5.86
CA SER A 195 -17.35 -11.53 -4.60
C SER A 195 -16.84 -12.64 -3.67
N GLU A 196 -17.56 -13.76 -3.55
CA GLU A 196 -17.14 -14.93 -2.77
C GLU A 196 -15.83 -15.53 -3.28
N ARG A 197 -15.71 -15.78 -4.59
CA ARG A 197 -14.48 -16.34 -5.19
C ARG A 197 -13.29 -15.39 -5.05
N ARG A 198 -13.53 -14.07 -5.12
CA ARG A 198 -12.49 -13.05 -4.93
C ARG A 198 -12.01 -13.01 -3.48
N ALA A 199 -12.92 -13.16 -2.52
CA ALA A 199 -12.59 -13.25 -1.11
C ALA A 199 -11.78 -14.51 -0.77
N GLU A 200 -12.18 -15.67 -1.31
CA GLU A 200 -11.40 -16.92 -1.21
C GLU A 200 -10.00 -16.76 -1.79
N PHE A 201 -9.91 -16.14 -2.97
CA PHE A 201 -8.63 -15.86 -3.65
C PHE A 201 -7.72 -15.01 -2.75
N TRP A 202 -8.23 -13.91 -2.19
CA TRP A 202 -7.46 -13.03 -1.33
C TRP A 202 -7.00 -13.72 -0.06
N ALA A 203 -7.90 -14.39 0.67
CA ALA A 203 -7.54 -15.12 1.88
C ALA A 203 -6.43 -16.15 1.63
N THR A 204 -6.53 -16.88 0.52
CA THR A 204 -5.53 -17.87 0.10
C THR A 204 -4.19 -17.22 -0.22
N ASP A 205 -4.21 -16.14 -1.03
CA ASP A 205 -3.01 -15.41 -1.44
C ASP A 205 -2.25 -14.82 -0.23
N GLN A 206 -3.00 -14.20 0.68
CA GLN A 206 -2.45 -13.54 1.85
C GLN A 206 -1.88 -14.54 2.86
N THR A 207 -2.52 -15.71 3.03
CA THR A 207 -1.98 -16.82 3.84
C THR A 207 -0.62 -17.26 3.32
N GLY A 208 -0.50 -17.46 2.01
CA GLY A 208 0.73 -17.94 1.39
C GLY A 208 1.88 -16.95 1.52
N LYS A 209 1.61 -15.67 1.28
CA LYS A 209 2.58 -14.58 1.43
C LYS A 209 3.03 -14.44 2.88
N PHE A 210 2.08 -14.42 3.82
CA PHE A 210 2.38 -14.28 5.25
C PHE A 210 3.25 -15.43 5.76
N PHE A 211 2.82 -16.67 5.50
CA PHE A 211 3.54 -17.87 5.93
C PHE A 211 4.98 -17.87 5.43
N ASN A 212 5.17 -17.53 4.15
CA ASN A 212 6.50 -17.49 3.56
C ASN A 212 7.35 -16.34 4.13
N GLN A 213 6.80 -15.15 4.31
CA GLN A 213 7.54 -14.03 4.93
C GLN A 213 7.99 -14.38 6.36
N GLN A 214 7.11 -14.97 7.17
CA GLN A 214 7.46 -15.42 8.52
C GLN A 214 8.51 -16.52 8.50
N SER A 215 8.36 -17.50 7.61
CA SER A 215 9.33 -18.60 7.47
C SER A 215 10.71 -18.06 7.10
N ARG A 216 10.81 -17.12 6.15
CA ARG A 216 12.07 -16.47 5.77
C ARG A 216 12.71 -15.79 6.96
N LEU A 217 11.96 -14.94 7.67
CA LEU A 217 12.47 -14.20 8.83
C LEU A 217 12.99 -15.13 9.93
N ARG A 218 12.28 -16.22 10.23
CA ARG A 218 12.69 -17.17 11.27
C ARG A 218 13.90 -18.00 10.83
N GLN A 219 13.93 -18.45 9.59
CA GLN A 219 15.02 -19.26 9.05
C GLN A 219 16.32 -18.45 8.92
N THR A 220 16.27 -17.20 8.46
CA THR A 220 17.46 -16.34 8.41
C THR A 220 17.99 -16.02 9.81
N LYS A 221 17.10 -15.78 10.79
CA LYS A 221 17.50 -15.59 12.19
C LYS A 221 18.08 -16.83 12.85
N ALA A 222 17.65 -18.02 12.41
CA ALA A 222 18.26 -19.29 12.80
C ALA A 222 19.62 -19.54 12.12
N GLY A 223 20.09 -18.63 11.26
CA GLY A 223 21.42 -18.67 10.65
C GLY A 223 21.51 -19.48 9.36
N PHE A 224 20.40 -19.99 8.82
CA PHE A 224 20.45 -20.72 7.55
C PHE A 224 20.85 -19.77 6.40
N PRO A 225 21.84 -20.12 5.57
CA PRO A 225 22.31 -19.28 4.45
C PRO A 225 21.37 -19.34 3.22
N GLY A 226 20.48 -20.32 3.18
CA GLY A 226 19.55 -20.50 2.08
C GLY A 226 18.51 -21.59 2.33
N TYR A 227 17.89 -22.04 1.26
CA TYR A 227 16.80 -23.00 1.31
C TYR A 227 16.71 -23.84 0.02
N PHE A 228 16.14 -25.03 0.16
CA PHE A 228 15.60 -25.78 -0.98
C PHE A 228 14.18 -25.31 -1.29
N TRP A 229 13.90 -25.03 -2.56
CA TRP A 229 12.55 -24.70 -3.01
C TRP A 229 11.68 -25.96 -3.01
N ARG A 230 10.66 -26.02 -2.15
CA ARG A 230 9.73 -27.16 -2.13
C ARG A 230 8.36 -26.77 -2.64
N THR A 231 7.79 -27.63 -3.48
CA THR A 231 6.43 -27.49 -4.01
C THR A 231 5.48 -28.49 -3.32
N GLN A 232 4.18 -28.33 -3.54
CA GLN A 232 3.18 -29.31 -3.09
C GLN A 232 3.20 -30.60 -3.94
N LYS A 233 3.95 -30.61 -5.06
CA LYS A 233 4.01 -31.71 -6.03
C LYS A 233 2.62 -32.16 -6.52
N ASP A 234 1.66 -31.24 -6.59
CA ASP A 234 0.32 -31.49 -7.12
C ASP A 234 0.09 -30.77 -8.46
N SER A 235 -0.99 -31.13 -9.16
CA SER A 235 -1.34 -30.59 -10.49
C SER A 235 -1.60 -29.08 -10.52
N ARG A 236 -1.64 -28.40 -9.37
CA ARG A 236 -1.84 -26.95 -9.28
C ARG A 236 -0.52 -26.19 -9.18
N VAL A 237 0.62 -26.88 -9.05
CA VAL A 237 1.94 -26.27 -9.12
C VAL A 237 2.19 -25.81 -10.55
N ARG A 238 2.67 -24.57 -10.72
CA ARG A 238 2.98 -24.00 -12.03
C ARG A 238 4.23 -24.65 -12.60
N ASP A 239 4.29 -24.81 -13.92
CA ASP A 239 5.46 -25.36 -14.63
C ASP A 239 6.74 -24.59 -14.30
N SER A 240 6.66 -23.26 -14.25
CA SER A 240 7.78 -22.40 -13.85
C SER A 240 8.27 -22.67 -12.43
N HIS A 241 7.39 -23.10 -11.51
CA HIS A 241 7.76 -23.47 -10.15
C HIS A 241 8.31 -24.90 -10.06
N TYR A 242 7.87 -25.80 -10.94
CA TYR A 242 8.48 -27.14 -11.08
C TYR A 242 9.94 -27.04 -11.53
N HIS A 243 10.26 -26.12 -12.45
CA HIS A 243 11.63 -25.94 -12.95
C HIS A 243 12.63 -25.49 -11.89
N VAL A 244 12.17 -24.78 -10.86
CA VAL A 244 13.01 -24.30 -9.75
C VAL A 244 12.91 -25.17 -8.51
N ALA A 245 12.01 -26.16 -8.49
CA ALA A 245 11.80 -27.06 -7.37
C ALA A 245 13.03 -27.91 -7.07
N ASP A 246 13.16 -28.30 -5.80
CA ASP A 246 14.18 -29.20 -5.26
C ASP A 246 15.64 -28.73 -5.46
N LYS A 247 15.84 -27.47 -5.87
CA LYS A 247 17.14 -26.78 -6.00
C LYS A 247 17.41 -25.87 -4.81
N PHE A 248 18.69 -25.71 -4.46
CA PHE A 248 19.15 -24.83 -3.38
C PHE A 248 19.36 -23.41 -3.90
N TYR A 249 18.86 -22.43 -3.15
CA TYR A 249 19.07 -21.01 -3.40
C TYR A 249 19.50 -20.30 -2.12
N THR A 250 20.39 -19.33 -2.23
CA THR A 250 20.72 -18.43 -1.13
C THR A 250 19.65 -17.34 -0.99
N TRP A 251 19.56 -16.72 0.18
CA TRP A 251 18.61 -15.63 0.42
C TRP A 251 18.85 -14.40 -0.45
N ASP A 252 20.07 -14.21 -0.94
CA ASP A 252 20.50 -13.07 -1.76
C ASP A 252 20.46 -13.37 -3.26
N SER A 253 20.26 -14.63 -3.65
CA SER A 253 20.22 -15.05 -5.06
C SER A 253 19.05 -16.01 -5.32
N PRO A 254 17.80 -15.53 -5.16
CA PRO A 254 16.61 -16.28 -5.58
C PRO A 254 16.64 -16.57 -7.09
N PRO A 255 15.93 -17.61 -7.57
CA PRO A 255 15.88 -17.94 -9.00
C PRO A 255 15.06 -16.92 -9.80
N LEU A 256 15.41 -16.78 -11.07
CA LEU A 256 14.55 -16.14 -12.05
C LEU A 256 13.41 -17.08 -12.44
N VAL A 257 12.17 -16.68 -12.17
CA VAL A 257 10.95 -17.46 -12.43
C VAL A 257 10.06 -16.70 -13.42
N GLN A 258 9.60 -17.40 -14.45
CA GLN A 258 8.62 -16.86 -15.39
C GLN A 258 7.23 -16.82 -14.74
N ARG A 259 6.65 -15.61 -14.64
CA ARG A 259 5.31 -15.40 -14.12
C ARG A 259 4.27 -15.59 -15.21
N LYS A 260 3.23 -16.36 -14.93
CA LYS A 260 2.11 -16.50 -15.87
C LYS A 260 1.41 -15.15 -16.05
N GLY A 261 1.49 -14.59 -17.25
CA GLY A 261 0.91 -13.27 -17.58
C GLY A 261 1.76 -12.06 -17.18
N GLY A 262 3.06 -12.22 -16.96
CA GLY A 262 3.97 -11.12 -16.61
C GLY A 262 5.43 -11.39 -16.97
N LEU A 263 6.30 -10.42 -16.67
CA LEU A 263 7.74 -10.54 -16.90
C LEU A 263 8.39 -11.53 -15.93
N ALA A 264 9.49 -12.13 -16.36
CA ALA A 264 10.32 -12.95 -15.50
C ALA A 264 10.87 -12.10 -14.34
N ALA A 265 10.82 -12.64 -13.13
CA ALA A 265 11.26 -11.95 -11.93
C ALA A 265 12.00 -12.90 -11.01
N HIS A 266 12.91 -12.34 -10.22
CA HIS A 266 13.52 -13.06 -9.10
C HIS A 266 12.46 -13.26 -8.03
N LEU A 267 12.04 -14.51 -7.83
CA LEU A 267 10.96 -14.86 -6.91
C LEU A 267 11.45 -15.86 -5.88
N GLU A 268 10.90 -15.79 -4.69
CA GLU A 268 10.99 -16.81 -3.66
C GLU A 268 9.66 -17.58 -3.52
N PRO A 269 9.65 -18.72 -2.82
CA PRO A 269 8.40 -19.40 -2.49
C PRO A 269 7.41 -18.47 -1.78
N GLY A 270 6.17 -18.44 -2.27
CA GLY A 270 5.09 -17.60 -1.73
C GLY A 270 4.90 -16.23 -2.38
N ASP A 271 5.84 -15.76 -3.22
CA ASP A 271 5.74 -14.41 -3.80
C ASP A 271 4.69 -14.32 -4.91
N ASP A 272 4.57 -15.38 -5.70
CA ASP A 272 3.57 -15.45 -6.75
C ASP A 272 2.16 -15.70 -6.19
N TRP A 273 1.14 -15.29 -6.93
CA TRP A 273 -0.24 -15.32 -6.43
C TRP A 273 -0.67 -16.73 -6.05
N ARG A 274 -1.36 -16.90 -4.91
CA ARG A 274 -1.81 -18.22 -4.38
C ARG A 274 -0.72 -19.30 -4.39
N CYS A 275 0.56 -18.91 -4.24
CA CYS A 275 1.66 -19.86 -4.25
C CYS A 275 1.73 -20.64 -2.93
N ARG A 276 1.64 -21.96 -3.03
CA ARG A 276 1.74 -22.91 -1.90
C ARG A 276 3.13 -23.56 -1.78
N CYS A 277 4.11 -23.02 -2.51
CA CYS A 277 5.50 -23.44 -2.35
C CYS A 277 6.02 -22.94 -1.00
N PHE A 278 7.02 -23.64 -0.47
CA PHE A 278 7.64 -23.28 0.81
C PHE A 278 9.15 -23.49 0.76
N ARG A 279 9.83 -22.88 1.73
CA ARG A 279 11.29 -22.97 1.89
C ARG A 279 11.62 -24.08 2.89
N GLU A 280 12.40 -25.06 2.46
CA GLU A 280 13.07 -25.98 3.37
C GLU A 280 14.46 -25.41 3.70
N PRO A 281 14.69 -24.90 4.93
CA PRO A 281 15.95 -24.25 5.27
C PRO A 281 17.12 -25.25 5.22
N SER A 282 18.24 -24.82 4.65
CA SER A 282 19.43 -25.68 4.49
C SER A 282 20.73 -24.87 4.50
N TRP A 283 21.82 -25.54 4.85
CA TRP A 283 23.20 -25.00 4.77
C TRP A 283 23.83 -25.17 3.39
N GLY A 284 23.17 -25.88 2.46
CA GLY A 284 23.64 -26.16 1.11
C GLY A 284 23.41 -27.62 0.69
N PRO A 285 23.84 -28.03 -0.51
CA PRO A 285 23.79 -29.41 -0.95
C PRO A 285 24.73 -30.32 -0.12
N LYS A 286 24.28 -31.52 0.24
CA LYS A 286 25.12 -32.51 0.94
C LYS A 286 26.26 -32.97 0.01
N GLY A 287 27.51 -32.73 0.40
CA GLY A 287 28.70 -33.13 -0.36
C GLY A 287 29.75 -32.03 -0.57
N THR A 288 29.39 -30.76 -0.35
CA THR A 288 30.36 -29.67 -0.26
C THR A 288 30.50 -29.24 1.19
N VAL A 289 31.59 -29.68 1.83
CA VAL A 289 32.07 -29.03 3.06
C VAL A 289 32.28 -27.56 2.70
N PRO A 290 31.59 -26.59 3.34
CA PRO A 290 31.99 -25.22 3.16
C PRO A 290 33.42 -25.13 3.69
N LYS A 291 34.39 -24.78 2.84
CA LYS A 291 35.67 -24.26 3.32
C LYS A 291 35.28 -23.13 4.27
N VAL A 292 35.56 -23.30 5.56
CA VAL A 292 35.40 -22.25 6.56
C VAL A 292 36.35 -21.13 6.15
N SER A 293 35.86 -20.20 5.35
CA SER A 293 36.58 -18.97 5.04
C SER A 293 36.40 -18.04 6.23
N ASN A 294 37.20 -18.28 7.27
CA ASN A 294 37.41 -17.48 8.47
C ASN A 294 36.16 -17.15 9.32
N PRO A 295 36.32 -17.06 10.66
CA PRO A 295 35.24 -16.57 11.52
C PRO A 295 34.81 -15.17 11.06
N PRO A 296 33.52 -14.80 11.17
CA PRO A 296 33.11 -13.43 10.91
C PRO A 296 33.91 -12.52 11.83
N LYS A 297 34.71 -11.64 11.24
CA LYS A 297 35.34 -10.54 11.96
C LYS A 297 34.22 -9.80 12.72
N SER A 298 34.49 -9.48 13.99
CA SER A 298 33.74 -8.49 14.76
C SER A 298 33.32 -7.31 13.88
N PRO A 299 32.13 -6.73 14.09
CA PRO A 299 31.41 -5.93 13.09
C PRO A 299 32.30 -4.80 12.58
N SER A 300 32.93 -5.07 11.44
CA SER A 300 33.72 -4.09 10.71
C SER A 300 32.70 -3.22 9.97
N GLN A 301 32.79 -1.92 10.19
CA GLN A 301 32.03 -0.91 9.46
C GLN A 301 32.00 -1.26 7.96
N ILE A 302 30.79 -1.32 7.40
CA ILE A 302 30.59 -1.55 5.97
C ILE A 302 31.25 -0.40 5.20
N GLN A 303 32.38 -0.65 4.55
CA GLN A 303 32.79 0.09 3.37
C GLN A 303 32.09 -0.53 2.15
N LEU A 304 31.29 0.27 1.47
CA LEU A 304 30.58 -0.10 0.25
C LEU A 304 31.56 -0.23 -0.94
N PRO A 305 31.34 -1.16 -1.89
CA PRO A 305 32.15 -1.25 -3.10
C PRO A 305 31.98 0.00 -3.98
N PRO A 306 32.98 0.37 -4.81
CA PRO A 306 32.84 1.49 -5.72
C PRO A 306 31.74 1.20 -6.74
N ARG A 307 30.81 2.16 -6.84
CA ARG A 307 29.63 2.13 -7.72
C ARG A 307 30.06 1.99 -9.18
N PRO A 308 29.42 1.13 -10.00
CA PRO A 308 29.66 1.10 -11.43
C PRO A 308 29.37 2.48 -12.04
N GLN A 309 30.40 3.07 -12.65
CA GLN A 309 30.32 4.33 -13.38
C GLN A 309 29.77 4.07 -14.79
N SER A 310 28.48 4.30 -14.95
CA SER A 310 27.80 4.83 -16.15
C SER A 310 26.30 4.54 -16.02
N LYS A 311 25.65 5.23 -15.08
CA LYS A 311 24.20 5.10 -14.90
C LYS A 311 23.51 6.02 -15.90
N LYS A 312 22.83 5.43 -16.89
CA LYS A 312 21.84 6.15 -17.71
C LYS A 312 20.87 6.86 -16.77
N ILE A 313 20.69 8.16 -16.97
CA ILE A 313 19.72 8.98 -16.25
C ILE A 313 18.33 8.52 -16.71
N ILE A 314 17.56 7.88 -15.83
CA ILE A 314 16.16 7.50 -16.08
C ILE A 314 15.26 8.65 -15.63
N SER A 315 14.38 9.15 -16.50
CA SER A 315 13.45 10.25 -16.21
C SER A 315 12.44 9.88 -15.11
N ILE A 316 11.92 10.89 -14.39
CA ILE A 316 10.83 10.76 -13.42
C ILE A 316 9.62 10.11 -14.08
N SER A 317 9.31 10.53 -15.31
CA SER A 317 8.19 10.01 -16.11
C SER A 317 8.17 8.48 -16.15
N ASP A 318 9.34 7.84 -16.18
CA ASP A 318 9.47 6.39 -16.31
C ASP A 318 9.31 5.66 -14.97
N SER A 319 9.32 6.39 -13.86
CA SER A 319 9.22 5.87 -12.48
C SER A 319 7.86 6.10 -11.84
N ILE A 320 7.00 6.88 -12.48
CA ILE A 320 5.67 7.21 -12.00
C ILE A 320 4.64 6.74 -13.01
N SER A 321 3.87 5.73 -12.63
CA SER A 321 2.77 5.24 -13.47
C SER A 321 1.48 6.04 -13.19
N LEU A 322 0.91 6.65 -14.23
CA LEU A 322 -0.36 7.38 -14.13
C LEU A 322 -1.53 6.44 -14.37
N ASN A 323 -2.39 6.26 -13.35
CA ASN A 323 -3.61 5.47 -13.41
C ASN A 323 -4.82 6.37 -13.10
N LEU A 324 -5.01 7.41 -13.93
CA LEU A 324 -6.06 8.41 -13.78
C LEU A 324 -7.04 8.29 -14.95
N PRO A 325 -8.34 8.02 -14.72
CA PRO A 325 -9.31 7.84 -15.81
C PRO A 325 -9.72 9.13 -16.54
N ASP A 326 -9.42 10.32 -16.00
CA ASP A 326 -9.64 11.59 -16.72
C ASP A 326 -8.41 11.93 -17.58
N PRO A 327 -8.52 11.94 -18.92
CA PRO A 327 -7.39 12.16 -19.81
C PRO A 327 -6.82 13.59 -19.70
N THR A 328 -7.64 14.58 -19.32
CA THR A 328 -7.20 15.98 -19.18
C THR A 328 -6.31 16.12 -17.95
N ILE A 329 -6.77 15.57 -16.81
CA ILE A 329 -6.00 15.57 -15.56
C ILE A 329 -4.73 14.74 -15.76
N GLN A 330 -4.83 13.57 -16.40
CA GLN A 330 -3.66 12.75 -16.71
C GLN A 330 -2.62 13.49 -17.55
N ALA A 331 -3.04 14.20 -18.61
CA ALA A 331 -2.13 15.00 -19.44
C ALA A 331 -1.46 16.15 -18.66
N ASN A 332 -2.22 16.82 -17.79
CA ASN A 332 -1.70 17.89 -16.94
C ASN A 332 -0.67 17.38 -15.93
N ILE A 333 -0.92 16.22 -15.30
CA ILE A 333 0.06 15.58 -14.41
C ILE A 333 1.28 15.09 -15.19
N GLN A 334 1.10 14.55 -16.39
CA GLN A 334 2.22 14.15 -17.24
C GLN A 334 3.11 15.35 -17.63
N LYS A 335 2.50 16.50 -17.91
CA LYS A 335 3.24 17.76 -18.13
C LYS A 335 4.02 18.14 -16.87
N THR A 336 3.39 18.12 -15.69
CA THR A 336 4.06 18.43 -14.43
C THR A 336 5.23 17.47 -14.13
N LEU A 337 5.10 16.18 -14.44
CA LEU A 337 6.20 15.22 -14.37
C LEU A 337 7.36 15.60 -15.29
N SER A 338 7.04 16.06 -16.51
CA SER A 338 8.04 16.52 -17.49
C SER A 338 8.73 17.81 -17.02
N ASP A 339 7.97 18.73 -16.42
CA ASP A 339 8.50 19.97 -15.85
C ASP A 339 9.45 19.65 -14.67
N LEU A 340 9.07 18.74 -13.76
CA LEU A 340 9.93 18.24 -12.67
C LEU A 340 11.18 17.55 -13.22
N ASP A 341 11.03 16.76 -14.28
CA ASP A 341 12.15 16.12 -14.99
C ASP A 341 13.13 17.16 -15.53
N SER A 342 12.68 18.34 -15.95
CA SER A 342 13.57 19.38 -16.48
C SER A 342 14.50 19.99 -15.42
N ILE A 343 14.09 19.99 -14.15
CA ILE A 343 14.80 20.65 -13.05
C ILE A 343 15.48 19.68 -12.07
N LEU A 344 15.08 18.40 -12.03
CA LEU A 344 15.62 17.40 -11.10
C LEU A 344 16.28 16.19 -11.80
N ARG A 345 17.41 15.71 -11.25
CA ARG A 345 18.28 14.61 -11.71
C ARG A 345 18.21 13.49 -10.65
N PHE A 346 17.67 12.32 -10.97
CA PHE A 346 17.28 11.36 -9.92
C PHE A 346 18.27 10.22 -9.69
N PRO A 347 18.27 9.64 -8.47
CA PRO A 347 19.03 8.45 -8.19
C PRO A 347 18.47 7.24 -8.96
N PRO A 348 19.35 6.36 -9.43
CA PRO A 348 19.08 5.19 -10.28
C PRO A 348 18.45 3.99 -9.58
N ASP A 349 18.49 3.93 -8.24
CA ASP A 349 18.15 2.74 -7.45
C ASP A 349 16.81 2.93 -6.68
N ARG A 350 15.83 3.61 -7.28
CA ARG A 350 14.62 4.13 -6.59
C ARG A 350 13.37 3.26 -6.70
N ALA A 351 12.45 3.42 -5.74
CA ALA A 351 11.14 2.79 -5.73
C ALA A 351 10.18 3.45 -6.74
N THR A 352 9.51 2.63 -7.57
CA THR A 352 8.46 3.07 -8.51
C THR A 352 7.19 3.47 -7.76
N ALA A 353 6.58 4.59 -8.14
CA ALA A 353 5.32 5.06 -7.56
C ALA A 353 4.18 5.03 -8.59
N SER A 354 2.94 5.12 -8.12
CA SER A 354 1.78 5.22 -9.00
C SER A 354 0.80 6.29 -8.55
N VAL A 355 0.19 6.98 -9.51
CA VAL A 355 -0.82 8.02 -9.29
C VAL A 355 -2.20 7.45 -9.55
N HIS A 356 -3.11 7.62 -8.62
CA HIS A 356 -4.49 7.13 -8.67
C HIS A 356 -5.47 8.21 -8.22
N TYR A 357 -6.77 8.00 -8.45
CA TYR A 357 -7.78 8.74 -7.70
C TYR A 357 -7.96 8.17 -6.29
N LEU A 358 -8.23 9.07 -5.34
CA LEU A 358 -8.73 8.72 -4.03
C LEU A 358 -9.97 7.84 -4.19
N SER A 359 -10.05 6.81 -3.34
CA SER A 359 -11.17 5.88 -3.30
C SER A 359 -11.59 5.65 -1.85
N GLY A 360 -12.80 5.13 -1.64
CA GLY A 360 -13.28 4.78 -0.30
C GLY A 360 -13.50 5.96 0.65
N SER A 361 -13.13 5.78 1.92
CA SER A 361 -13.44 6.74 3.02
C SER A 361 -12.66 8.06 2.94
N MET A 362 -11.58 8.12 2.18
CA MET A 362 -10.76 9.33 2.03
C MET A 362 -11.43 10.38 1.11
N LEU A 363 -12.32 9.98 0.19
CA LEU A 363 -13.16 10.90 -0.58
C LEU A 363 -14.14 11.68 0.32
N LYS A 364 -14.57 11.11 1.45
CA LYS A 364 -15.50 11.74 2.40
C LYS A 364 -14.84 12.85 3.25
N LYS A 365 -13.50 12.91 3.30
CA LYS A 365 -12.76 13.84 4.17
C LYS A 365 -12.53 15.23 3.59
N ASN A 366 -13.07 15.52 2.40
CA ASN A 366 -12.84 16.78 1.68
C ASN A 366 -11.35 17.15 1.55
N ILE A 367 -10.48 16.16 1.37
CA ILE A 367 -9.04 16.35 1.14
C ILE A 367 -8.77 16.40 -0.36
N SER A 368 -7.81 17.20 -0.79
CA SER A 368 -7.45 17.33 -2.20
C SER A 368 -6.59 16.16 -2.69
N GLY A 369 -5.74 15.60 -1.83
CA GLY A 369 -4.87 14.46 -2.16
C GLY A 369 -4.30 13.77 -0.91
N LEU A 370 -3.58 12.67 -1.15
CA LEU A 370 -2.86 11.91 -0.13
C LEU A 370 -1.70 11.10 -0.76
N PHE A 371 -0.52 11.17 -0.16
CA PHE A 371 0.54 10.18 -0.37
C PHE A 371 0.43 9.03 0.64
N ASN A 372 0.42 7.79 0.13
CA ASN A 372 0.40 6.57 0.93
C ASN A 372 1.79 5.88 0.90
N PRO A 373 2.58 5.97 1.99
CA PRO A 373 3.92 5.38 2.05
C PRO A 373 3.92 3.84 2.00
N ASN A 374 2.82 3.18 2.40
CA ASN A 374 2.76 1.71 2.43
C ASN A 374 2.59 1.11 1.04
N THR A 375 1.87 1.80 0.16
CA THR A 375 1.59 1.35 -1.21
C THR A 375 2.43 2.09 -2.25
N ASN A 376 3.19 3.10 -1.82
CA ASN A 376 3.90 4.06 -2.67
C ASN A 376 2.98 4.70 -3.74
N ARG A 377 1.81 5.16 -3.29
CA ARG A 377 0.78 5.74 -4.16
C ARG A 377 0.53 7.20 -3.85
N ILE A 378 0.44 8.01 -4.89
CA ILE A 378 -0.13 9.36 -4.82
C ILE A 378 -1.59 9.24 -5.22
N GLU A 379 -2.50 9.63 -4.33
CA GLU A 379 -3.94 9.54 -4.54
C GLU A 379 -4.53 10.95 -4.60
N LEU A 380 -5.13 11.31 -5.75
CA LEU A 380 -5.70 12.64 -6.00
C LEU A 380 -7.23 12.61 -5.89
N ASN A 381 -7.85 13.68 -5.41
CA ASN A 381 -9.31 13.77 -5.40
C ASN A 381 -9.85 14.10 -6.80
N GLY A 382 -10.57 13.15 -7.41
CA GLY A 382 -11.18 13.33 -8.73
C GLY A 382 -12.49 14.12 -8.75
N SER A 383 -12.97 14.63 -7.61
CA SER A 383 -14.22 15.41 -7.56
C SER A 383 -14.09 16.80 -8.18
N GLN A 384 -15.21 17.34 -8.66
CA GLN A 384 -15.26 18.64 -9.32
C GLN A 384 -14.73 19.80 -8.43
N ALA A 385 -14.86 19.68 -7.11
CA ALA A 385 -14.39 20.68 -6.15
C ALA A 385 -12.86 20.91 -6.20
N PHE A 386 -12.09 19.88 -6.58
CA PHE A 386 -10.62 19.92 -6.62
C PHE A 386 -10.04 19.87 -8.03
N LYS A 387 -10.91 19.86 -9.06
CA LYS A 387 -10.50 19.77 -10.47
C LYS A 387 -9.54 20.89 -10.88
N GLU A 388 -9.62 22.05 -10.26
CA GLU A 388 -8.77 23.20 -10.59
C GLU A 388 -7.49 23.30 -9.75
N VAL A 389 -7.21 22.33 -8.85
CA VAL A 389 -6.01 22.36 -8.00
C VAL A 389 -5.21 21.04 -8.06
N HIS A 390 -5.46 20.19 -9.06
CA HIS A 390 -4.90 18.84 -9.15
C HIS A 390 -3.38 18.83 -9.39
N GLN A 391 -2.81 19.80 -10.11
CA GLN A 391 -1.36 19.84 -10.33
C GLN A 391 -0.63 20.28 -9.07
N SER A 392 -1.10 21.33 -8.40
CA SER A 392 -0.58 21.74 -7.07
C SER A 392 -0.68 20.59 -6.07
N THR A 393 -1.85 19.94 -6.00
CA THR A 393 -2.05 18.78 -5.13
C THR A 393 -1.08 17.65 -5.47
N PHE A 394 -0.89 17.33 -6.75
CA PHE A 394 0.07 16.31 -7.15
C PHE A 394 1.50 16.65 -6.71
N VAL A 395 1.94 17.90 -6.90
CA VAL A 395 3.29 18.33 -6.48
C VAL A 395 3.43 18.28 -4.95
N HIS A 396 2.38 18.60 -4.19
CA HIS A 396 2.34 18.44 -2.72
C HIS A 396 2.62 16.99 -2.32
N GLU A 397 1.82 16.05 -2.84
CA GLU A 397 1.95 14.64 -2.50
C GLU A 397 3.24 14.02 -3.03
N PHE A 398 3.73 14.51 -4.17
CA PHE A 398 5.05 14.18 -4.69
C PHE A 398 6.16 14.65 -3.74
N GLY A 399 6.00 15.81 -3.10
CA GLY A 399 6.87 16.28 -2.03
C GLY A 399 6.95 15.30 -0.86
N HIS A 400 5.80 14.79 -0.37
CA HIS A 400 5.77 13.75 0.66
C HIS A 400 6.41 12.43 0.21
N MET A 401 6.14 12.00 -1.02
CA MET A 401 6.74 10.81 -1.58
C MET A 401 8.27 10.94 -1.67
N MET A 402 8.75 12.08 -2.16
CA MET A 402 10.17 12.38 -2.28
C MET A 402 10.83 12.40 -0.89
N ASP A 403 10.20 13.07 0.07
CA ASP A 403 10.65 13.15 1.46
C ASP A 403 10.76 11.76 2.13
N TYR A 404 9.80 10.88 1.88
CA TYR A 404 9.74 9.55 2.51
C TYR A 404 10.60 8.49 1.79
N ASN A 405 10.48 8.38 0.48
CA ASN A 405 11.06 7.27 -0.29
C ASN A 405 12.39 7.60 -0.97
N TRP A 406 12.66 8.87 -1.24
CA TRP A 406 13.80 9.27 -2.09
C TRP A 406 14.89 10.01 -1.33
N ILE A 407 14.49 10.84 -0.37
CA ILE A 407 15.40 11.53 0.55
C ILE A 407 15.47 10.72 1.87
N GLY A 408 14.31 10.24 2.32
CA GLY A 408 14.13 9.49 3.56
C GLY A 408 14.83 8.14 3.59
N LYS A 409 15.22 7.75 4.81
CA LYS A 409 15.58 6.36 5.13
C LYS A 409 14.30 5.52 5.28
N PRO A 410 14.33 4.20 4.98
CA PRO A 410 13.15 3.35 5.07
C PRO A 410 12.37 3.53 6.38
N GLY A 411 11.09 3.86 6.27
CA GLY A 411 10.21 4.05 7.43
C GLY A 411 10.13 5.48 7.99
N ARG A 412 10.81 6.47 7.39
CA ARG A 412 10.92 7.82 7.94
C ARG A 412 10.95 8.91 6.86
N TYR A 413 10.26 10.03 7.11
CA TYR A 413 10.41 11.28 6.36
C TYR A 413 11.74 11.97 6.71
N GLU A 414 12.57 12.32 5.74
CA GLU A 414 13.86 12.96 6.03
C GLU A 414 13.71 14.39 6.55
N SER A 415 12.64 15.09 6.17
CA SER A 415 12.32 16.40 6.72
C SER A 415 12.19 16.38 8.25
N ALA A 416 11.76 15.26 8.83
CA ALA A 416 11.70 15.08 10.29
C ALA A 416 13.09 14.84 10.93
N SER A 417 14.12 14.53 10.15
CA SER A 417 15.44 14.17 10.65
C SER A 417 16.30 15.36 11.12
N PRO A 418 17.38 15.12 11.89
CA PRO A 418 18.40 16.14 12.19
C PRO A 418 19.11 16.70 10.95
N GLU A 419 19.21 15.91 9.87
CA GLU A 419 19.86 16.28 8.62
C GLU A 419 19.15 17.46 7.92
N PHE A 420 17.88 17.72 8.25
CA PHE A 420 17.06 18.86 7.81
C PHE A 420 17.01 20.03 8.80
N SER A 421 17.88 20.06 9.80
CA SER A 421 17.88 21.10 10.83
C SER A 421 18.08 22.53 10.31
N GLU A 422 18.88 22.72 9.23
CA GLU A 422 19.04 24.03 8.58
C GLU A 422 17.72 24.50 7.97
N PHE A 423 17.04 23.64 7.19
CA PHE A 423 15.73 23.93 6.63
C PHE A 423 14.69 24.25 7.71
N LYS A 424 14.66 23.48 8.80
CA LYS A 424 13.77 23.71 9.94
C LYS A 424 13.97 25.10 10.54
N LYS A 425 15.21 25.51 10.77
CA LYS A 425 15.52 26.84 11.33
C LYS A 425 15.04 27.94 10.42
N VAL A 426 15.39 27.86 9.13
CA VAL A 426 14.96 28.83 8.12
C VAL A 426 13.44 28.95 8.09
N VAL A 427 12.72 27.82 8.05
CA VAL A 427 11.26 27.81 8.05
C VAL A 427 10.70 28.41 9.35
N GLN A 428 11.29 28.10 10.51
CA GLN A 428 10.84 28.64 11.80
C GLN A 428 10.99 30.16 11.91
N ASP A 429 11.93 30.75 11.16
CA ASP A 429 12.18 32.18 11.13
C ASP A 429 11.25 32.95 10.18
N THR A 430 10.48 32.24 9.33
CA THR A 430 9.51 32.86 8.40
C THR A 430 8.29 33.44 9.11
N GLU A 431 7.72 34.49 8.54
CA GLU A 431 6.51 35.14 9.04
C GLU A 431 5.30 34.21 8.97
N LEU A 432 5.22 33.36 7.95
CA LEU A 432 4.22 32.30 7.87
C LEU A 432 4.23 31.41 9.12
N PHE A 433 5.41 30.89 9.49
CA PHE A 433 5.54 29.96 10.60
C PHE A 433 5.18 30.63 11.92
N LYS A 434 5.70 31.85 12.15
CA LYS A 434 5.37 32.66 13.34
C LYS A 434 3.86 32.92 13.43
N ARG A 435 3.22 33.28 12.32
CA ARG A 435 1.77 33.51 12.24
C ARG A 435 0.97 32.26 12.59
N LEU A 436 1.27 31.12 11.97
CA LEU A 436 0.57 29.86 12.25
C LEU A 436 0.80 29.39 13.70
N LYS A 437 2.01 29.56 14.24
CA LYS A 437 2.32 29.27 15.64
C LYS A 437 1.52 30.15 16.59
N GLN A 438 1.41 31.46 16.31
CA GLN A 438 0.61 32.39 17.09
C GLN A 438 -0.89 32.04 17.04
N ILE A 439 -1.40 31.66 15.87
CA ILE A 439 -2.79 31.18 15.71
C ILE A 439 -3.03 29.91 16.55
N GLY A 440 -2.08 28.98 16.55
CA GLY A 440 -2.15 27.76 17.37
C GLY A 440 -2.16 28.04 18.87
N MET A 441 -1.33 28.99 19.33
CA MET A 441 -1.24 29.39 20.73
C MET A 441 -2.48 30.16 21.21
N THR A 442 -2.96 31.11 20.41
CA THR A 442 -4.06 32.00 20.79
C THR A 442 -5.44 31.41 20.48
N GLY A 443 -5.51 30.45 19.56
CA GLY A 443 -6.76 29.93 19.02
C GLY A 443 -7.57 30.96 18.22
N LYS A 444 -6.94 32.05 17.78
CA LYS A 444 -7.57 33.15 17.04
C LYS A 444 -6.80 33.42 15.76
N MET A 445 -7.50 33.71 14.67
CA MET A 445 -6.92 34.16 13.41
C MET A 445 -7.24 35.63 13.16
N LEU A 446 -6.27 36.37 12.63
CA LEU A 446 -6.46 37.75 12.18
C LEU A 446 -6.95 37.75 10.73
N ILE A 447 -8.03 38.46 10.43
CA ILE A 447 -8.42 38.77 9.05
C ILE A 447 -7.74 40.08 8.65
N PRO A 448 -6.80 40.07 7.68
CA PRO A 448 -6.02 41.26 7.32
C PRO A 448 -6.87 42.45 6.85
N GLN A 449 -8.00 42.17 6.17
CA GLN A 449 -8.86 43.18 5.55
C GLN A 449 -9.53 44.11 6.58
N ASN A 450 -9.89 43.60 7.76
CA ASN A 450 -10.65 44.33 8.78
C ASN A 450 -9.97 44.37 10.16
N GLN A 451 -8.73 43.89 10.27
CA GLN A 451 -7.97 43.73 11.53
C GLN A 451 -8.75 43.05 12.67
N LEU A 452 -9.69 42.18 12.32
CA LEU A 452 -10.56 41.49 13.27
C LEU A 452 -9.97 40.13 13.64
N PHE A 453 -9.96 39.82 14.95
CA PHE A 453 -9.60 38.48 15.43
C PHE A 453 -10.83 37.58 15.53
N ILE A 454 -10.82 36.47 14.79
CA ILE A 454 -11.88 35.46 14.81
C ILE A 454 -11.39 34.22 15.57
N PRO A 455 -12.16 33.71 16.56
CA PRO A 455 -11.81 32.48 17.25
C PRO A 455 -11.96 31.27 16.32
N LEU A 456 -10.96 30.37 16.34
CA LEU A 456 -11.02 29.08 15.66
C LEU A 456 -11.95 28.12 16.41
N ASN A 457 -12.72 27.33 15.67
CA ASN A 457 -13.49 26.22 16.22
C ASN A 457 -12.58 25.03 16.63
N SER A 458 -13.14 24.06 17.36
CA SER A 458 -12.38 22.92 17.89
C SER A 458 -11.65 22.11 16.81
N THR A 459 -12.29 21.91 15.65
CA THR A 459 -11.70 21.18 14.52
C THR A 459 -10.55 21.95 13.89
N GLN A 460 -10.73 23.26 13.65
CA GLN A 460 -9.69 24.14 13.10
C GLN A 460 -8.46 24.22 14.00
N ARG A 461 -8.64 24.30 15.33
CA ARG A 461 -7.52 24.30 16.29
C ARG A 461 -6.71 23.01 16.22
N LYS A 462 -7.36 21.85 16.05
CA LYS A 462 -6.68 20.55 15.92
C LYS A 462 -5.87 20.42 14.63
N LEU A 463 -6.16 21.22 13.60
CA LEU A 463 -5.43 21.21 12.33
C LEU A 463 -4.14 22.06 12.37
N ILE A 464 -4.02 23.04 13.28
CA ILE A 464 -2.81 23.90 13.32
C ILE A 464 -1.52 23.11 13.58
N PRO A 465 -1.44 22.14 14.52
CA PRO A 465 -0.24 21.33 14.69
C PRO A 465 0.15 20.55 13.42
N TYR A 466 -0.83 20.07 12.66
CA TYR A 466 -0.60 19.40 11.38
C TYR A 466 0.00 20.35 10.35
N LEU A 467 -0.55 21.57 10.22
CA LEU A 467 -0.01 22.63 9.36
C LEU A 467 1.37 23.16 9.79
N LEU A 468 1.83 22.85 11.00
CA LEU A 468 3.17 23.18 11.51
C LEU A 468 4.12 21.98 11.49
N SER A 469 3.66 20.81 11.05
CA SER A 469 4.53 19.64 10.92
C SER A 469 5.60 19.89 9.84
N THR A 470 6.78 19.31 10.05
CA THR A 470 7.91 19.61 9.14
C THR A 470 7.67 18.99 7.76
N GLU A 471 6.99 17.85 7.74
CA GLU A 471 6.59 17.10 6.56
C GLU A 471 5.65 17.93 5.68
N GLU A 472 4.62 18.56 6.27
CA GLU A 472 3.69 19.43 5.54
C GLU A 472 4.33 20.75 5.10
N LEU A 473 5.25 21.30 5.90
CA LEU A 473 6.01 22.50 5.51
C LEU A 473 6.95 22.19 4.34
N PHE A 474 7.60 21.01 4.35
CA PHE A 474 8.45 20.57 3.26
C PHE A 474 7.66 20.32 1.96
N ALA A 475 6.50 19.67 2.04
CA ALA A 475 5.63 19.45 0.88
C ALA A 475 5.19 20.77 0.24
N ARG A 476 4.69 21.73 1.03
CA ARG A 476 4.29 23.06 0.52
C ARG A 476 5.45 23.89 -0.02
N ALA A 477 6.63 23.78 0.62
CA ALA A 477 7.82 24.44 0.12
C ALA A 477 8.24 23.85 -1.23
N THR A 478 8.14 22.53 -1.40
CA THR A 478 8.38 21.84 -2.68
C THR A 478 7.39 22.29 -3.76
N GLU A 479 6.11 22.52 -3.42
CA GLU A 479 5.12 23.08 -4.35
C GLU A 479 5.53 24.46 -4.90
N LEU A 480 5.80 25.42 -4.01
CA LEU A 480 6.18 26.78 -4.37
C LEU A 480 7.52 26.80 -5.11
N TRP A 481 8.49 26.00 -4.65
CA TRP A 481 9.79 25.86 -5.28
C TRP A 481 9.65 25.34 -6.71
N THR A 482 8.84 24.30 -6.93
CA THR A 482 8.57 23.76 -8.28
C THR A 482 7.94 24.82 -9.16
N ALA A 483 6.98 25.59 -8.65
CA ALA A 483 6.31 26.65 -9.40
C ALA A 483 7.29 27.75 -9.85
N LYS A 484 8.20 28.18 -8.96
CA LYS A 484 9.23 29.20 -9.27
C LYS A 484 10.28 28.64 -10.24
N LYS A 485 10.83 27.45 -10.01
CA LYS A 485 11.87 26.86 -10.89
C LYS A 485 11.39 26.54 -12.30
N THR A 486 10.11 26.21 -12.45
CA THR A 486 9.49 25.93 -13.76
C THR A 486 8.84 27.17 -14.40
N ASN A 487 8.87 28.32 -13.71
CA ASN A 487 8.15 29.54 -14.09
C ASN A 487 6.67 29.28 -14.45
N SER A 488 6.02 28.38 -13.71
CA SER A 488 4.68 27.90 -14.02
C SER A 488 3.60 28.77 -13.39
N GLN A 489 3.09 29.74 -14.16
CA GLN A 489 1.99 30.63 -13.75
C GLN A 489 0.72 29.86 -13.38
N ASN A 490 0.46 28.75 -14.08
CA ASN A 490 -0.66 27.86 -13.75
C ASN A 490 -0.47 27.22 -12.36
N LEU A 491 0.72 26.72 -12.04
CA LEU A 491 0.97 26.11 -10.73
C LEU A 491 0.85 27.15 -9.60
N ILE A 492 1.33 28.38 -9.82
CA ILE A 492 1.14 29.50 -8.88
C ILE A 492 -0.35 29.79 -8.65
N ALA A 493 -1.14 29.88 -9.73
CA ALA A 493 -2.59 30.12 -9.63
C ALA A 493 -3.32 29.00 -8.86
N GLN A 494 -2.93 27.74 -9.06
CA GLN A 494 -3.50 26.61 -8.32
C GLN A 494 -3.12 26.64 -6.83
N ILE A 495 -1.87 27.00 -6.50
CA ILE A 495 -1.42 27.16 -5.12
C ILE A 495 -2.21 28.26 -4.41
N GLN A 496 -2.38 29.41 -5.06
CA GLN A 496 -3.19 30.52 -4.53
C GLN A 496 -4.65 30.09 -4.30
N LYS A 497 -5.24 29.38 -5.27
CA LYS A 497 -6.59 28.83 -5.14
C LYS A 497 -6.71 27.84 -3.99
N LYS A 498 -5.76 26.91 -3.85
CA LYS A 498 -5.69 25.95 -2.73
C LYS A 498 -5.55 26.68 -1.39
N GLY A 499 -4.73 27.73 -1.31
CA GLY A 499 -4.63 28.59 -0.13
C GLY A 499 -5.97 29.20 0.29
N ASN A 500 -6.74 29.69 -0.69
CA ASN A 500 -8.05 30.31 -0.45
C ASN A 500 -9.17 29.31 -0.08
N MET A 501 -9.00 28.02 -0.40
CA MET A 501 -9.95 26.96 0.01
C MET A 501 -9.85 26.63 1.50
N ASN A 502 -8.80 27.07 2.19
CA ASN A 502 -8.53 26.73 3.58
C ASN A 502 -8.94 27.84 4.55
N PHE A 503 -9.29 27.45 5.77
CA PHE A 503 -9.70 28.40 6.81
C PHE A 503 -8.57 29.34 7.26
N VAL A 504 -7.31 28.99 6.96
CA VAL A 504 -6.13 29.82 7.21
C VAL A 504 -5.18 29.69 6.04
N ASN A 505 -4.68 30.83 5.55
CA ASN A 505 -3.62 30.83 4.54
C ASN A 505 -2.33 30.28 5.17
N HIS A 506 -1.87 29.18 4.58
CA HIS A 506 -0.73 28.42 5.06
C HIS A 506 0.38 28.30 3.99
N TYR A 507 0.42 29.21 3.02
CA TYR A 507 1.52 29.37 2.07
C TYR A 507 2.32 30.65 2.37
N TRP A 508 3.60 30.62 1.98
CA TRP A 508 4.50 31.77 2.11
C TRP A 508 4.15 32.82 1.06
N ASP A 509 4.27 34.09 1.46
CA ASP A 509 4.34 35.19 0.51
C ASP A 509 5.70 35.17 -0.20
N GLU A 510 5.80 35.79 -1.37
CA GLU A 510 6.98 35.66 -2.25
C GLU A 510 8.30 35.99 -1.53
N LYS A 511 8.35 37.11 -0.79
CA LYS A 511 9.53 37.54 -0.03
C LYS A 511 9.82 36.65 1.17
N ASP A 512 8.78 36.14 1.84
CA ASP A 512 8.92 35.25 3.00
C ASP A 512 9.39 33.85 2.58
N PHE A 513 9.19 33.50 1.30
CA PHE A 513 9.61 32.23 0.72
C PHE A 513 11.08 32.20 0.26
N GLU A 514 11.69 33.34 -0.09
CA GLU A 514 13.07 33.38 -0.63
C GLU A 514 14.10 32.60 0.21
N PRO A 515 14.16 32.75 1.55
CA PRO A 515 15.11 31.99 2.36
C PRO A 515 14.83 30.47 2.33
N VAL A 516 13.56 30.08 2.25
CA VAL A 516 13.13 28.68 2.18
C VAL A 516 13.49 28.08 0.82
N GLU A 517 13.34 28.85 -0.25
CA GLU A 517 13.77 28.47 -1.60
C GLU A 517 15.27 28.18 -1.64
N ASP A 518 16.09 29.09 -1.08
CA ASP A 518 17.54 28.91 -0.99
C ASP A 518 17.93 27.67 -0.18
N ALA A 519 17.21 27.38 0.90
CA ALA A 519 17.43 26.18 1.71
C ALA A 519 17.13 24.90 0.91
N LEU A 520 16.04 24.87 0.13
CA LEU A 520 15.71 23.75 -0.75
C LEU A 520 16.74 23.58 -1.86
N ASP A 521 17.18 24.67 -2.50
CA ASP A 521 18.23 24.64 -3.51
C ASP A 521 19.53 24.05 -2.96
N LYS A 522 19.95 24.46 -1.76
CA LYS A 522 21.13 23.89 -1.09
C LYS A 522 20.95 22.39 -0.83
N ILE A 523 19.78 21.96 -0.34
CA ILE A 523 19.47 20.55 -0.09
C ILE A 523 19.55 19.74 -1.39
N PHE A 524 18.84 20.15 -2.44
CA PHE A 524 18.83 19.42 -3.71
C PHE A 524 20.19 19.43 -4.41
N LYS A 525 20.96 20.53 -4.32
CA LYS A 525 22.35 20.57 -4.80
C LYS A 525 23.24 19.58 -4.03
N LYS A 526 23.17 19.58 -2.69
CA LYS A 526 23.96 18.67 -1.83
C LYS A 526 23.65 17.19 -2.09
N LEU A 527 22.39 16.87 -2.38
CA LEU A 527 21.95 15.52 -2.74
C LEU A 527 22.30 15.13 -4.19
N GLY A 528 22.76 16.08 -5.01
CA GLY A 528 23.01 15.88 -6.44
C GLY A 528 21.72 15.72 -7.25
N TYR A 529 20.60 16.21 -6.72
CA TYR A 529 19.27 16.08 -7.31
C TYR A 529 18.88 17.29 -8.17
N LEU A 530 19.52 18.44 -8.00
CA LEU A 530 19.28 19.59 -8.86
C LEU A 530 20.02 19.45 -10.21
N LYS A 531 19.35 19.76 -11.33
CA LYS A 531 19.95 19.66 -12.68
C LYS A 531 20.90 20.78 -13.04
#